data_AF-A0A2D6GH99-F1
#
_entry.id   AF-A0A2D6GH99-F1
#
_cell.length_a   1.000
_cell.length_b   1.000
_cell.length_c   1.000
_cell.angle_alpha   90.00
_cell.angle_beta   90.00
_cell.angle_gamma   90.00
#
_symmetry.space_group_name_H-M   'P 1'
#
loop_
_entity.id
_entity.type
_entity.pdbx_description
1 polymer ?
#
loop_
_entity_poly.entity_id
_entity_poly.type
_entity_poly.pdbx_seq_one_letter_code
_entity_poly.pdbx_strand_id
1 'polypeptide(L)'
;MLFVSILTSDRSHDPELWATIWQGEPPPSLELIGAYNLGNDKRVFIWNGESLADTQFMDRFNEVGVIETSPAFDRTNGWRAAFGKDIDAFRGQVQRPGRSPADVESAVDLRTRGMNAVNRHAARAAARQWTRDQEGA
;
A
#
# COMPACT_ATOMS: atom_id res chain seq x y z
N MET A 1 12.07 -5.96 4.11
CA MET A 1 10.61 -5.72 4.23
C MET A 1 10.28 -4.37 3.66
N LEU A 2 9.18 -4.25 2.91
CA LEU A 2 8.74 -2.98 2.33
C LEU A 2 8.02 -2.14 3.39
N PHE A 3 8.30 -0.84 3.41
CA PHE A 3 7.66 0.16 4.26
C PHE A 3 7.17 1.35 3.44
N VAL A 4 6.12 1.98 3.95
CA VAL A 4 5.67 3.31 3.51
C VAL A 4 5.68 4.22 4.71
N SER A 5 6.38 5.34 4.58
CA SER A 5 6.40 6.40 5.58
C SER A 5 5.77 7.67 5.03
N ILE A 6 4.95 8.33 5.84
CA ILE A 6 4.42 9.66 5.56
C ILE A 6 5.02 10.63 6.57
N LEU A 7 5.85 11.56 6.10
CA LEU A 7 6.34 12.68 6.88
C LEU A 7 5.39 13.86 6.68
N THR A 8 4.91 14.45 7.77
CA THR A 8 4.22 15.74 7.78
C THR A 8 5.12 16.77 8.45
N SER A 9 5.54 17.80 7.70
CA SER A 9 6.40 18.89 8.21
C SER A 9 6.12 20.19 7.46
N ASP A 10 6.10 21.32 8.16
CA ASP A 10 6.00 22.65 7.54
C ASP A 10 7.14 22.84 6.53
N ARG A 11 6.81 23.38 5.35
CA ARG A 11 7.78 23.60 4.27
C ARG A 11 8.88 24.61 4.62
N SER A 12 8.65 25.46 5.62
CA SER A 12 9.69 26.36 6.15
C SER A 12 10.83 25.61 6.84
N HIS A 13 10.61 24.38 7.32
CA HIS A 13 11.65 23.51 7.90
C HIS A 13 12.35 22.63 6.86
N ASP A 14 12.10 22.81 5.57
CA ASP A 14 12.78 22.05 4.51
C ASP A 14 14.32 22.10 4.60
N PRO A 15 14.97 23.23 4.95
CA PRO A 15 16.42 23.25 5.17
C PRO A 15 16.88 22.29 6.28
N GLU A 16 16.13 22.20 7.38
CA GLU A 16 16.42 21.30 8.51
C GLU A 16 16.19 19.84 8.13
N LEU A 17 15.14 19.56 7.36
CA LEU A 17 14.89 18.24 6.79
C LEU A 17 16.08 17.78 5.93
N TRP A 18 16.55 18.64 5.03
CA TRP A 18 17.71 18.31 4.20
C TRP A 18 18.97 18.12 5.04
N ALA A 19 19.22 18.97 6.02
CA ALA A 19 20.34 18.80 6.94
C ALA A 19 20.27 17.43 7.66
N THR A 20 19.08 17.02 8.12
CA THR A 20 18.86 15.72 8.77
C THR A 20 19.14 14.55 7.83
N ILE A 21 18.69 14.63 6.57
CA ILE A 21 18.93 13.57 5.56
C ILE A 21 20.43 13.45 5.24
N TRP A 22 21.12 14.58 5.07
CA TRP A 22 22.54 14.61 4.74
C TRP A 22 23.44 14.28 5.95
N GLN A 23 22.90 14.29 7.16
CA GLN A 23 23.64 13.96 8.37
C GLN A 23 23.66 12.44 8.60
N GLY A 24 24.87 11.89 8.50
CA GLY A 24 25.13 10.47 8.74
C GLY A 24 24.86 9.58 7.54
N GLU A 25 25.32 8.34 7.62
CA GLU A 25 25.14 7.35 6.56
C GLU A 25 23.86 6.53 6.82
N PRO A 26 23.06 6.23 5.78
CA PRO A 26 22.00 5.24 5.90
C PRO A 26 22.58 3.86 6.17
N PRO A 27 21.91 3.01 6.97
CA PRO A 27 22.32 1.62 7.10
C PRO A 27 22.32 0.94 5.73
N PRO A 28 23.24 -0.01 5.46
CA PRO A 28 23.38 -0.64 4.14
C PRO A 28 22.15 -1.48 3.74
N SER A 29 21.32 -1.89 4.71
CA SER A 29 20.06 -2.60 4.49
C SER A 29 18.87 -1.69 4.15
N LEU A 30 19.03 -0.37 4.28
CA LEU A 30 18.00 0.60 3.94
C LEU A 30 18.11 0.97 2.46
N GLU A 31 17.08 0.65 1.70
CA GLU A 31 17.00 0.99 0.28
C GLU A 31 15.77 1.88 0.03
N LEU A 32 15.98 3.10 -0.46
CA LEU A 32 14.88 3.97 -0.89
C LEU A 32 14.40 3.54 -2.28
N ILE A 33 13.15 3.09 -2.36
CA ILE A 33 12.49 2.68 -3.62
C ILE A 33 11.86 3.89 -4.32
N GLY A 34 11.30 4.82 -3.55
CA GLY A 34 10.66 6.01 -4.09
C GLY A 34 10.38 7.08 -3.05
N ALA A 35 10.42 8.35 -3.47
CA ALA A 35 10.09 9.49 -2.63
C ALA A 35 9.22 10.47 -3.41
N TYR A 36 8.13 10.93 -2.79
CA TYR A 36 7.18 11.83 -3.41
C TYR A 36 6.87 13.01 -2.51
N ASN A 37 7.04 14.23 -3.01
CA ASN A 37 6.51 15.43 -2.39
C ASN A 37 5.03 15.55 -2.77
N LEU A 38 4.14 15.60 -1.79
CA LEU A 38 2.73 15.89 -2.04
C LEU A 38 2.52 17.40 -2.15
N GLY A 39 1.41 17.84 -2.73
CA GLY A 39 1.12 19.28 -2.93
C GLY A 39 0.82 20.08 -1.65
N ASN A 40 1.14 19.53 -0.48
CA ASN A 40 0.96 20.11 0.85
C ASN A 40 2.20 19.80 1.71
N ASP A 41 2.09 19.90 3.03
CA ASP A 41 3.19 19.66 3.99
C ASP A 41 3.56 18.18 4.17
N LYS A 42 3.18 17.31 3.22
CA LYS A 42 3.42 15.88 3.30
C LYS A 42 4.42 15.37 2.26
N ARG A 43 5.19 14.38 2.69
CA ARG A 43 6.12 13.62 1.86
C ARG A 43 5.91 12.14 2.09
N VAL A 44 6.00 11.36 1.04
CA VAL A 44 5.89 9.90 1.09
C VAL A 44 7.23 9.28 0.76
N PHE A 45 7.70 8.37 1.59
CA PHE A 45 8.88 7.55 1.36
C PHE A 45 8.45 6.09 1.25
N ILE A 46 8.91 5.40 0.21
CA ILE A 46 8.73 3.97 0.00
C ILE A 46 10.13 3.37 0.06
N TRP A 47 10.37 2.44 0.98
CA TRP A 47 11.71 1.94 1.23
C TRP A 47 11.69 0.49 1.73
N ASN A 48 12.78 -0.23 1.49
CA ASN A 48 13.04 -1.53 2.08
C ASN A 48 13.94 -1.38 3.30
N GLY A 49 13.66 -2.17 4.35
CA GLY A 49 14.55 -2.36 5.49
C GLY A 49 14.46 -3.77 6.04
N GLU A 50 15.52 -4.21 6.69
CA GLU A 50 15.69 -5.56 7.25
C GLU A 50 16.01 -5.53 8.76
N SER A 51 16.37 -4.37 9.30
CA SER A 51 16.88 -4.22 10.66
C SER A 51 16.20 -3.11 11.44
N LEU A 52 16.34 -3.15 12.77
CA LEU A 52 15.91 -2.06 13.66
C LEU A 52 16.63 -0.75 13.33
N ALA A 53 17.90 -0.82 12.89
CA ALA A 53 18.68 0.36 12.53
C ALA A 53 18.06 1.12 11.35
N ASP A 54 17.42 0.43 10.40
CA ASP A 54 16.73 1.07 9.27
C ASP A 54 15.54 1.91 9.76
N THR A 55 14.76 1.37 10.70
CA THR A 55 13.63 2.09 11.28
C THR A 55 14.11 3.27 12.13
N GLN A 56 15.17 3.09 12.91
CA GLN A 56 15.81 4.17 13.66
C GLN A 56 16.39 5.25 12.75
N PHE A 57 16.88 4.90 11.56
CA PHE A 57 17.32 5.89 10.58
C PHE A 57 16.15 6.76 10.12
N MET A 58 15.01 6.16 9.80
CA MET A 58 13.83 6.89 9.37
C MET A 58 13.16 7.70 10.50
N ASP A 59 13.26 7.22 11.74
CA ASP A 59 12.68 7.87 12.93
C ASP A 59 13.25 9.27 13.20
N ARG A 60 14.49 9.54 12.74
CA ARG A 60 15.16 10.85 12.86
C ARG A 60 14.35 11.99 12.27
N PHE A 61 13.52 11.73 11.26
CA PHE A 61 12.69 12.78 10.66
C PHE A 61 11.61 13.31 11.62
N ASN A 62 11.38 12.64 12.76
CA ASN A 62 10.59 13.20 13.86
C ASN A 62 11.25 14.41 14.54
N GLU A 63 12.53 14.68 14.30
CA GLU A 63 13.19 15.90 14.79
C GLU A 63 12.71 17.15 14.02
N VAL A 64 12.20 16.99 12.80
CA VAL A 64 11.76 18.08 11.92
C VAL A 64 10.23 18.15 11.76
N GLY A 65 9.55 17.01 11.92
CA GLY A 65 8.10 16.92 11.78
C GLY A 65 7.56 15.68 12.46
N VAL A 66 6.52 15.09 11.88
CA VAL A 66 5.96 13.81 12.35
C VAL A 66 6.03 12.79 11.22
N ILE A 67 6.77 11.70 11.42
CA ILE A 67 6.83 10.59 10.48
C ILE A 67 6.03 9.40 10.99
N GLU A 68 5.07 8.97 10.18
CA GLU A 68 4.29 7.76 10.40
C GLU A 68 4.78 6.68 9.44
N THR A 69 5.35 5.60 9.99
CA THR A 69 5.89 4.49 9.20
C THR A 69 5.03 3.25 9.37
N SER A 70 4.66 2.62 8.26
CA SER A 70 3.88 1.38 8.25
C SER A 70 4.54 0.31 7.37
N PRO A 71 4.58 -0.97 7.80
CA PRO A 71 4.93 -2.05 6.89
C PRO A 71 3.91 -2.13 5.76
N ALA A 72 4.38 -2.35 4.55
CA ALA A 72 3.55 -2.41 3.36
C ALA A 72 3.68 -3.76 2.66
N PHE A 73 2.53 -4.26 2.19
CA PHE A 73 2.49 -5.44 1.32
C PHE A 73 2.25 -4.96 -0.10
N ASP A 74 3.15 -5.27 -1.02
CA ASP A 74 2.94 -4.90 -2.42
C ASP A 74 1.70 -5.63 -2.98
N ARG A 75 0.71 -4.83 -3.39
CA ARG A 75 -0.54 -5.27 -4.01
C ARG A 75 -0.69 -4.74 -5.44
N THR A 76 0.37 -4.17 -6.02
CA THR A 76 0.33 -3.45 -7.30
C THR A 76 -0.26 -4.29 -8.42
N ASN A 77 0.15 -5.56 -8.55
CA ASN A 77 -0.39 -6.43 -9.61
C ASN A 77 -1.91 -6.67 -9.46
N GLY A 78 -2.40 -6.82 -8.23
CA GLY A 78 -3.84 -6.99 -7.98
C GLY A 78 -4.64 -5.72 -8.30
N TRP A 79 -4.11 -4.55 -7.93
CA TRP A 79 -4.71 -3.27 -8.29
C TRP A 79 -4.65 -2.99 -9.79
N ARG A 80 -3.55 -3.35 -10.47
CA ARG A 80 -3.41 -3.22 -11.93
C ARG A 80 -4.48 -4.03 -12.67
N ALA A 81 -4.69 -5.29 -12.28
CA ALA A 81 -5.77 -6.11 -12.82
C ALA A 81 -7.16 -5.49 -12.56
N ALA A 82 -7.41 -4.99 -11.35
CA ALA A 82 -8.70 -4.37 -11.00
C ALA A 82 -8.98 -3.05 -11.75
N PHE A 83 -7.94 -2.25 -12.01
CA PHE A 83 -8.04 -1.01 -12.79
C PHE A 83 -8.20 -1.31 -14.28
N GLY A 84 -7.51 -2.34 -14.78
CA GLY A 84 -7.64 -2.84 -16.15
C GLY A 84 -8.91 -3.65 -16.42
N LYS A 85 -9.72 -3.97 -15.40
CA LYS A 85 -10.90 -4.85 -15.50
C LYS A 85 -10.55 -6.24 -16.05
N ASP A 86 -9.35 -6.72 -15.75
CA ASP A 86 -8.83 -8.01 -16.20
C ASP A 86 -9.05 -9.07 -15.11
N ILE A 87 -10.12 -9.85 -15.27
CA ILE A 87 -10.51 -10.86 -14.28
C ILE A 87 -9.59 -12.08 -14.30
N ASP A 88 -9.01 -12.41 -15.46
CA ASP A 88 -8.13 -13.55 -15.63
C ASP A 88 -6.74 -13.26 -15.04
N ALA A 89 -6.21 -12.05 -15.28
CA ALA A 89 -5.02 -11.60 -14.59
C ALA A 89 -5.23 -11.55 -13.07
N PHE A 90 -6.39 -11.08 -12.59
CA PHE A 90 -6.70 -11.10 -11.17
C PHE A 90 -6.72 -12.52 -10.59
N ARG A 91 -7.40 -13.46 -11.28
CA ARG A 91 -7.47 -14.87 -10.90
C ARG A 91 -6.07 -15.48 -10.74
N GLY A 92 -5.18 -15.25 -11.70
CA GLY A 92 -3.79 -15.69 -11.63
C GLY A 92 -3.00 -15.11 -10.45
N GLN A 93 -3.28 -13.86 -10.04
CA GLN A 93 -2.61 -13.23 -8.88
C GLN A 93 -3.12 -13.73 -7.52
N VAL A 94 -4.38 -14.18 -7.47
CA VAL A 94 -5.04 -14.66 -6.24
C VAL A 94 -4.78 -16.14 -6.00
N GLN A 95 -4.49 -16.90 -7.05
CA GLN A 95 -4.04 -18.28 -6.97
C GLN A 95 -2.62 -18.35 -6.40
N ARG A 96 -2.50 -18.42 -5.07
CA ARG A 96 -1.23 -18.51 -4.33
C ARG A 96 -1.19 -19.80 -3.50
N PRO A 97 0.01 -20.34 -3.21
CA PRO A 97 0.16 -21.48 -2.32
C PRO A 97 -0.56 -21.23 -0.98
N GLY A 98 -1.38 -22.19 -0.54
CA GLY A 98 -2.13 -22.10 0.72
C GLY A 98 -3.55 -21.50 0.63
N ARG A 99 -4.01 -21.07 -0.55
CA ARG A 99 -5.39 -20.62 -0.75
C ARG A 99 -6.23 -21.70 -1.42
N SER A 100 -7.43 -21.96 -0.91
CA SER A 100 -8.30 -22.99 -1.51
C SER A 100 -8.87 -22.52 -2.85
N PRO A 101 -9.15 -23.43 -3.80
CA PRO A 101 -9.85 -23.07 -5.04
C PRO A 101 -11.19 -22.36 -4.79
N ALA A 102 -11.93 -22.75 -3.76
CA ALA A 102 -13.18 -22.11 -3.37
C ALA A 102 -12.99 -20.64 -2.98
N ASP A 103 -11.92 -20.31 -2.24
CA ASP A 103 -11.59 -18.92 -1.89
C ASP A 103 -11.19 -18.07 -3.09
N VAL A 104 -10.59 -18.69 -4.11
CA VAL A 104 -10.25 -18.03 -5.38
C VAL A 104 -11.53 -17.74 -6.17
N GLU A 105 -12.40 -18.73 -6.35
CA GLU A 105 -13.67 -18.55 -7.06
C GLU A 105 -14.59 -17.56 -6.35
N SER A 106 -14.69 -17.64 -5.03
CA SER A 106 -15.45 -16.68 -4.22
C SER A 106 -14.91 -15.26 -4.41
N ALA A 107 -13.58 -15.10 -4.43
CA ALA A 107 -12.98 -13.80 -4.72
C ALA A 107 -13.29 -13.33 -6.15
N VAL A 108 -13.22 -14.21 -7.16
CA VAL A 108 -13.53 -13.87 -8.56
C VAL A 108 -15.00 -13.48 -8.72
N ASP A 109 -15.93 -14.23 -8.11
CA ASP A 109 -17.37 -13.95 -8.13
C ASP A 109 -17.67 -12.50 -7.68
N LEU A 110 -17.11 -12.06 -6.55
CA LEU A 110 -17.28 -10.67 -6.09
C LEU A 110 -16.89 -9.64 -7.16
N ARG A 111 -15.76 -9.84 -7.86
CA ARG A 111 -15.28 -8.88 -8.86
C ARG A 111 -16.15 -8.93 -10.11
N THR A 112 -16.56 -10.11 -10.55
CA THR A 112 -17.49 -10.30 -11.67
C THR A 112 -18.82 -9.61 -11.42
N ARG A 113 -19.42 -9.78 -10.22
CA ARG A 113 -20.63 -9.06 -9.80
C ARG A 113 -20.45 -7.54 -9.89
N GLY A 114 -19.29 -7.04 -9.45
CA GLY A 114 -18.96 -5.62 -9.53
C GLY A 114 -18.77 -5.09 -10.95
N MET A 115 -18.13 -5.86 -11.84
CA MET A 115 -17.90 -5.50 -13.24
C MET A 115 -19.19 -5.45 -14.06
N ASN A 116 -20.12 -6.38 -13.80
CA ASN A 116 -21.37 -6.50 -14.54
C ASN A 116 -22.50 -5.61 -13.99
N ALA A 117 -22.26 -4.89 -12.89
CA ALA A 117 -23.28 -4.02 -12.30
C ALA A 117 -23.51 -2.75 -13.14
N VAL A 118 -24.77 -2.36 -13.27
CA VAL A 118 -25.21 -1.22 -14.11
C VAL A 118 -24.67 0.14 -13.65
N ASN A 119 -24.25 0.27 -12.39
CA ASN A 119 -23.61 1.47 -11.85
C ASN A 119 -22.88 1.18 -10.53
N ARG A 120 -22.19 2.20 -9.99
CA ARG A 120 -21.41 2.10 -8.74
C ARG A 120 -22.26 1.76 -7.51
N HIS A 121 -23.52 2.19 -7.45
CA HIS A 121 -24.41 1.85 -6.33
C HIS A 121 -24.82 0.38 -6.39
N ALA A 122 -25.18 -0.12 -7.56
CA ALA A 122 -25.50 -1.53 -7.80
C ALA A 122 -24.29 -2.43 -7.51
N ALA A 123 -23.08 -2.05 -7.93
CA ALA A 123 -21.85 -2.79 -7.64
C ALA A 123 -21.61 -2.94 -6.13
N ARG A 124 -21.77 -1.85 -5.37
CA ARG A 124 -21.64 -1.87 -3.89
C ARG A 124 -22.76 -2.68 -3.22
N ALA A 125 -23.98 -2.66 -3.77
CA ALA A 125 -25.08 -3.48 -3.27
C ALA A 125 -24.81 -4.98 -3.50
N ALA A 126 -24.34 -5.35 -4.69
CA ALA A 126 -23.93 -6.72 -5.02
C ALA A 126 -22.77 -7.20 -4.15
N ALA A 127 -21.80 -6.32 -3.83
CA ALA A 127 -20.72 -6.63 -2.90
C ALA A 127 -21.23 -6.93 -1.48
N ARG A 128 -22.18 -6.12 -0.97
CA ARG A 128 -22.80 -6.39 0.33
C ARG A 128 -23.62 -7.69 0.34
N GLN A 129 -24.29 -8.02 -0.77
CA GLN A 129 -25.00 -9.29 -0.89
C GLN A 129 -24.02 -10.45 -0.87
N TRP A 130 -22.93 -10.36 -1.66
CA TRP A 130 -21.87 -11.36 -1.65
C TRP A 130 -21.32 -11.61 -0.25
N THR A 131 -21.07 -10.56 0.55
CA THR A 131 -20.62 -10.71 1.94
C THR A 131 -21.61 -11.52 2.78
N ARG A 132 -22.91 -11.21 2.69
CA ARG A 132 -23.94 -12.00 3.38
C ARG A 132 -23.97 -13.45 2.91
N ASP A 133 -23.79 -13.69 1.62
CA ASP A 133 -23.75 -15.05 1.06
C ASP A 133 -22.55 -15.85 1.62
N GLN A 134 -21.43 -15.18 1.95
CA GLN A 134 -20.26 -15.84 2.57
C GLN A 134 -20.45 -16.10 4.07
N GLU A 135 -21.17 -15.23 4.78
CA GLU A 135 -21.40 -15.37 6.24
C GLU A 135 -22.50 -16.38 6.58
N GLY A 136 -23.41 -16.66 5.63
CA GLY A 136 -24.50 -17.64 5.80
C GLY A 136 -24.19 -19.05 5.26
N ALA A 137 -22.98 -19.27 4.75
CA ALA A 137 -22.49 -20.56 4.22
C ALA A 137 -21.53 -21.22 5.21
#